data_AF-A0A2I2KT23-F1
#
_entry.id   AF-A0A2I2KT23-F1
#
_cell.length_a   1.000
_cell.length_b   1.000
_cell.length_c   1.000
_cell.angle_alpha   90.00
_cell.angle_beta   90.00
_cell.angle_gamma   90.00
#
_symmetry.space_group_name_H-M   'P 1'
#
loop_
_entity.id
_entity.type
_entity.pdbx_description
1 polymer ?
#
loop_
_entity_poly.entity_id
_entity_poly.type
_entity_poly.pdbx_seq_one_letter_code
_entity_poly.pdbx_strand_id
1 'polypeptide(L)'
;MRRTTFVRLVWAPTVRAAEAALRKQEAEAHASQRKEDAERAAAAADRLAGGVDFHELRHYYASLLIFAGESVKVVQARLGHKSAVETLDTYGHLWPDTEDATRAAVDTVLGKALEPETAQERPSATV
;
A
#
# COMPACT_ATOMS: atom_id res chain seq x y z
N MET A 1 55.51 -10.19 21.26
CA MET A 1 54.97 -10.63 19.95
C MET A 1 54.61 -9.38 19.14
N ARG A 2 55.04 -9.25 17.87
CA ARG A 2 54.78 -8.02 17.09
C ARG A 2 53.30 -7.95 16.69
N ARG A 3 52.67 -6.77 16.85
CA ARG A 3 51.25 -6.51 16.58
C ARG A 3 50.80 -6.95 15.17
N THR A 4 51.67 -6.82 14.18
CA THR A 4 51.43 -7.22 12.79
C THR A 4 51.31 -8.74 12.60
N THR A 5 52.06 -9.53 13.36
CA THR A 5 51.99 -11.00 13.32
C THR A 5 50.68 -11.51 13.90
N PHE A 6 50.22 -10.92 15.02
CA PHE A 6 48.94 -11.28 15.65
C PHE A 6 47.74 -10.98 14.74
N VAL A 7 47.71 -9.78 14.13
CA VAL A 7 46.61 -9.41 13.23
C VAL A 7 46.53 -10.34 12.01
N ARG A 8 47.68 -10.67 11.41
CA ARG A 8 47.72 -11.51 10.19
C ARG A 8 47.41 -12.98 10.47
N LEU A 9 47.96 -13.55 11.54
CA LEU A 9 47.88 -14.99 11.82
C LEU A 9 46.68 -15.38 12.67
N VAL A 10 46.14 -14.46 13.48
CA VAL A 10 45.04 -14.77 14.41
C VAL A 10 43.80 -13.95 14.08
N TRP A 11 43.89 -12.62 14.00
CA TRP A 11 42.68 -11.79 13.87
C TRP A 11 41.99 -11.93 12.50
N ALA A 12 42.71 -11.76 11.40
CA ALA A 12 42.12 -11.76 10.05
C ALA A 12 41.47 -13.11 9.64
N PRO A 13 42.04 -14.28 9.97
CA PRO A 13 41.37 -15.56 9.74
C PRO A 13 40.06 -15.71 10.53
N THR A 14 40.04 -15.28 11.80
CA THR A 14 38.85 -15.37 12.66
C THR A 14 37.73 -14.45 12.17
N VAL A 15 38.05 -13.23 11.74
CA VAL A 15 37.08 -12.31 11.12
C VAL A 15 36.52 -12.92 9.83
N ARG A 16 37.35 -13.47 8.94
CA ARG A 16 36.86 -14.14 7.72
C ARG A 16 35.96 -15.34 8.02
N ALA A 17 36.30 -16.13 9.03
CA ALA A 17 35.47 -17.25 9.46
C ALA A 17 34.12 -16.78 10.03
N ALA A 18 34.13 -15.71 10.83
CA ALA A 18 32.92 -15.09 11.36
C ALA A 18 32.03 -14.51 10.25
N GLU A 19 32.61 -13.80 9.28
CA GLU A 19 31.86 -13.29 8.12
C GLU A 19 31.31 -14.42 7.24
N ALA A 20 32.06 -15.51 7.05
CA ALA A 20 31.58 -16.68 6.31
C ALA A 20 30.40 -17.36 7.03
N ALA A 21 30.45 -17.44 8.36
CA ALA A 21 29.35 -17.95 9.17
C ALA A 21 28.12 -17.05 9.09
N LEU A 22 28.28 -15.73 9.13
CA LEU A 22 27.19 -14.78 8.97
C LEU A 22 26.53 -14.90 7.59
N ARG A 23 27.32 -14.93 6.51
CA ARG A 23 26.80 -15.12 5.14
C ARG A 23 26.06 -16.44 4.99
N LYS A 24 26.53 -17.50 5.64
CA LYS A 24 25.85 -18.81 5.66
C LYS A 24 24.49 -18.71 6.37
N GLN A 25 24.47 -18.07 7.54
CA GLN A 25 23.23 -17.86 8.31
C GLN A 25 22.22 -17.01 7.53
N GLU A 26 22.65 -15.93 6.89
CA GLU A 26 21.81 -15.09 6.03
C GLU A 26 21.24 -15.90 4.85
N ALA A 27 22.07 -16.71 4.19
CA ALA A 27 21.63 -17.57 3.09
C ALA A 27 20.60 -18.63 3.55
N GLU A 28 20.80 -19.23 4.72
CA GLU A 28 19.85 -20.16 5.35
C GLU A 28 18.54 -19.47 5.70
N ALA A 29 18.59 -18.25 6.26
CA ALA A 29 17.41 -17.44 6.53
C ALA A 29 16.63 -17.09 5.26
N HIS A 30 17.32 -16.66 4.19
CA HIS A 30 16.71 -16.44 2.89
C HIS A 30 16.13 -17.73 2.28
N ALA A 31 16.77 -18.87 2.47
CA ALA A 31 16.23 -20.16 2.02
C ALA A 31 14.97 -20.56 2.80
N SER A 32 14.95 -20.37 4.12
CA SER A 32 13.76 -20.57 4.96
C SER A 32 12.63 -19.66 4.51
N GLN A 33 12.90 -18.37 4.32
CA GLN A 33 11.92 -17.39 3.88
C GLN A 33 11.31 -17.78 2.53
N ARG A 34 12.14 -18.16 1.54
CA ARG A 34 11.64 -18.62 0.24
C ARG A 34 10.76 -19.87 0.35
N LYS A 35 11.10 -20.80 1.25
CA LYS A 35 10.30 -22.01 1.48
C LYS A 35 8.95 -21.66 2.10
N GLU A 36 8.92 -20.80 3.11
CA GLU A 36 7.69 -20.31 3.73
C GLU A 36 6.81 -19.55 2.73
N ASP A 37 7.41 -18.72 1.87
CA ASP A 37 6.68 -17.99 0.83
C ASP A 37 6.07 -18.94 -0.20
N ALA A 38 6.80 -20.00 -0.60
CA ALA A 38 6.29 -21.03 -1.50
C ALA A 38 5.15 -21.84 -0.87
N GLU A 39 5.25 -22.20 0.41
CA GLU A 39 4.18 -22.89 1.15
C GLU A 39 2.91 -22.01 1.25
N ARG A 40 3.08 -20.70 1.52
CA ARG A 40 1.96 -19.74 1.52
C ARG A 40 1.30 -19.61 0.16
N ALA A 41 2.10 -19.54 -0.91
CA ALA A 41 1.60 -19.47 -2.28
C ALA A 41 0.84 -20.75 -2.68
N ALA A 42 1.36 -21.92 -2.31
CA ALA A 42 0.70 -23.20 -2.54
C ALA A 42 -0.64 -23.29 -1.80
N ALA A 43 -0.70 -22.88 -0.53
CA ALA A 43 -1.94 -22.84 0.24
C ALA A 43 -2.95 -21.85 -0.33
N ALA A 44 -2.50 -20.71 -0.87
CA ALA A 44 -3.39 -19.77 -1.56
C ALA A 44 -3.93 -20.34 -2.88
N ALA A 45 -3.09 -21.02 -3.66
CA ALA A 45 -3.49 -21.68 -4.90
C ALA A 45 -4.52 -22.80 -4.64
N ASP A 46 -4.33 -23.59 -3.59
CA ASP A 46 -5.27 -24.65 -3.17
C ASP A 46 -6.65 -24.07 -2.81
N ARG A 47 -6.69 -22.93 -2.12
CA ARG A 47 -7.96 -22.21 -1.84
C ARG A 47 -8.68 -21.73 -3.09
N LEU A 48 -7.97 -21.47 -4.18
CA LEU A 48 -8.53 -21.02 -5.46
C LEU A 48 -8.85 -22.20 -6.40
N ALA A 49 -8.42 -23.43 -6.06
CA ALA A 49 -8.61 -24.62 -6.88
C ALA A 49 -10.09 -25.04 -7.02
N GLY A 50 -10.99 -24.47 -6.19
CA GLY A 50 -12.44 -24.69 -6.23
C GLY A 50 -13.19 -24.05 -7.40
N GLY A 51 -12.48 -23.35 -8.30
CA GLY A 51 -13.06 -22.77 -9.51
C GLY A 51 -13.30 -21.28 -9.37
N VAL A 52 -12.21 -20.52 -9.27
CA VAL A 52 -12.30 -19.07 -9.47
C VAL A 52 -12.37 -18.78 -10.96
N ASP A 53 -13.48 -18.19 -11.39
CA ASP A 53 -13.64 -17.76 -12.77
C ASP A 53 -13.01 -16.36 -13.01
N PHE A 54 -12.84 -15.99 -14.28
CA PHE A 54 -12.30 -14.69 -14.64
C PHE A 54 -13.20 -13.51 -14.20
N HIS A 55 -14.49 -13.75 -13.99
CA HIS A 55 -15.42 -12.76 -13.50
C HIS A 55 -15.16 -12.46 -12.01
N GLU A 56 -14.94 -13.46 -11.18
CA GLU A 56 -14.56 -13.30 -9.77
C GLU A 56 -13.22 -12.58 -9.61
N LEU A 57 -12.22 -12.91 -10.43
CA LEU A 57 -10.95 -12.17 -10.45
C LEU A 57 -11.14 -10.71 -10.85
N ARG A 58 -11.96 -10.45 -11.87
CA ARG A 58 -12.29 -9.09 -12.29
C ARG A 58 -13.05 -8.34 -11.20
N HIS A 59 -13.96 -9.01 -10.51
CA HIS A 59 -14.71 -8.45 -9.39
C HIS A 59 -13.80 -8.11 -8.22
N TYR A 60 -12.89 -9.00 -7.85
CA TYR A 60 -11.87 -8.75 -6.83
C TYR A 60 -10.99 -7.54 -7.18
N TYR A 61 -10.55 -7.45 -8.44
CA TYR A 61 -9.76 -6.31 -8.90
C TYR A 61 -10.54 -4.99 -8.83
N ALA A 62 -11.81 -4.98 -9.24
CA ALA A 62 -12.68 -3.80 -9.12
C ALA A 62 -12.86 -3.39 -7.65
N SER A 63 -13.14 -4.34 -6.75
CA SER A 63 -13.26 -4.11 -5.31
C SER A 63 -12.01 -3.47 -4.71
N LEU A 64 -10.81 -3.93 -5.10
CA LEU A 64 -9.55 -3.36 -4.61
C LEU A 64 -9.36 -1.89 -5.02
N LEU A 65 -9.65 -1.57 -6.29
CA LEU A 65 -9.51 -0.19 -6.77
C LEU A 65 -10.49 0.74 -6.04
N ILE A 66 -11.74 0.31 -5.86
CA ILE A 66 -12.77 1.09 -5.18
C ILE A 66 -12.42 1.27 -3.70
N PHE A 67 -11.95 0.22 -3.04
CA PHE A 67 -11.48 0.29 -1.64
C PHE A 67 -10.29 1.24 -1.47
N ALA A 68 -9.40 1.31 -2.46
CA ALA A 68 -8.30 2.28 -2.48
C ALA A 68 -8.76 3.74 -2.69
N GLY A 69 -10.06 3.98 -2.88
CA GLY A 69 -10.63 5.31 -3.08
C GLY A 69 -10.51 5.83 -4.51
N GLU A 70 -10.26 4.96 -5.49
CA GLU A 70 -10.14 5.37 -6.89
C GLU A 70 -11.46 5.88 -7.46
N SER A 71 -11.37 6.87 -8.35
CA SER A 71 -12.55 7.40 -9.03
C SER A 71 -13.12 6.39 -10.03
N VAL A 72 -14.44 6.46 -10.25
CA VAL A 72 -15.16 5.63 -11.25
C VAL A 72 -14.48 5.69 -12.62
N LYS A 73 -13.96 6.86 -13.02
CA LYS A 73 -13.27 7.04 -14.31
C LYS A 73 -11.98 6.24 -14.41
N VAL A 74 -11.22 6.15 -13.31
CA VAL A 74 -9.99 5.35 -13.23
C VAL A 74 -10.34 3.87 -13.26
N VAL A 75 -11.30 3.44 -12.43
CA VAL A 75 -11.77 2.05 -12.40
C VAL A 75 -12.25 1.61 -13.79
N GLN A 76 -13.06 2.42 -14.46
CA GLN A 76 -13.53 2.20 -15.83
C GLN A 76 -12.38 2.00 -16.82
N ALA A 77 -11.37 2.88 -16.78
CA ALA A 77 -10.21 2.77 -17.66
C ALA A 77 -9.38 1.51 -17.37
N ARG A 78 -9.23 1.13 -16.10
CA ARG A 78 -8.48 -0.06 -15.67
C ARG A 78 -9.18 -1.37 -16.05
N LEU A 79 -10.51 -1.39 -16.01
CA LEU A 79 -11.31 -2.54 -16.42
C LEU A 79 -11.50 -2.62 -17.94
N GLY A 80 -11.18 -1.54 -18.67
CA GLY A 80 -11.31 -1.45 -20.13
C GLY A 80 -12.75 -1.28 -20.63
N HIS A 81 -13.65 -0.82 -19.75
CA HIS A 81 -15.06 -0.59 -20.12
C HIS A 81 -15.17 0.64 -21.02
N LYS A 82 -16.15 0.66 -21.91
CA LYS A 82 -16.31 1.75 -22.89
C LYS A 82 -16.88 3.01 -22.26
N SER A 83 -17.68 2.86 -21.20
CA SER A 83 -18.32 3.96 -20.49
C SER A 83 -18.28 3.74 -18.98
N ALA A 84 -18.39 4.83 -18.22
CA ALA A 84 -18.50 4.75 -16.77
C ALA A 84 -19.82 4.10 -16.32
N VAL A 85 -20.88 4.22 -17.13
CA VAL A 85 -22.18 3.57 -16.89
C VAL A 85 -22.03 2.06 -16.83
N GLU A 86 -21.30 1.45 -17.78
CA GLU A 86 -21.04 0.01 -17.80
C GLU A 86 -20.33 -0.47 -16.51
N THR A 87 -19.39 0.33 -16.00
CA THR A 87 -18.73 0.07 -14.71
C THR A 87 -19.70 0.20 -13.53
N LEU A 88 -20.53 1.24 -13.51
CA LEU A 88 -21.47 1.50 -12.41
C LEU A 88 -22.61 0.49 -12.38
N ASP A 89 -23.14 0.08 -13.52
CA ASP A 89 -24.19 -0.94 -13.61
C ASP A 89 -23.72 -2.29 -13.05
N THR A 90 -22.44 -2.61 -13.23
CA THR A 90 -21.86 -3.88 -12.78
C THR A 90 -21.32 -3.82 -11.34
N TYR A 91 -20.59 -2.77 -11.01
CA TYR A 91 -19.78 -2.67 -9.78
C TYR A 91 -20.20 -1.52 -8.86
N GLY A 92 -21.24 -0.76 -9.20
CA GLY A 92 -21.69 0.41 -8.43
C GLY A 92 -22.00 0.09 -6.96
N HIS A 93 -22.48 -1.13 -6.70
CA HIS A 93 -22.79 -1.63 -5.36
C HIS A 93 -21.56 -1.77 -4.43
N LEU A 94 -20.34 -1.64 -4.96
CA LEU A 94 -19.10 -1.69 -4.18
C LEU A 94 -18.67 -0.34 -3.63
N TRP A 95 -19.22 0.77 -4.16
CA TRP A 95 -18.92 2.09 -3.60
C TRP A 95 -19.60 2.25 -2.23
N PRO A 96 -18.88 2.76 -1.22
CA PRO A 96 -19.46 2.99 0.08
C PRO A 96 -20.53 4.07 0.00
N ASP A 97 -21.64 3.83 0.70
CA ASP A 97 -22.63 4.88 0.90
C ASP A 97 -22.02 5.96 1.81
N THR A 98 -22.00 7.20 1.32
CA THR A 98 -21.21 8.29 1.88
C THR A 98 -22.01 9.58 1.97
N GLU A 99 -23.31 9.49 2.22
CA GLU A 99 -24.17 10.66 2.44
C GLU A 99 -23.58 11.62 3.50
N ASP A 100 -23.13 11.09 4.64
CA ASP A 100 -22.55 11.91 5.72
C ASP A 100 -21.20 12.53 5.35
N ALA A 101 -20.34 11.79 4.65
CA ALA A 101 -19.07 12.32 4.18
C ALA A 101 -19.27 13.40 3.10
N THR A 102 -20.28 13.22 2.25
CA THR A 102 -20.66 14.21 1.22
C THR A 102 -21.16 15.48 1.88
N ARG A 103 -22.03 15.37 2.90
CA ARG A 103 -22.50 16.51 3.69
C ARG A 103 -21.33 17.25 4.34
N ALA A 104 -20.46 16.53 5.05
CA ALA A 104 -19.30 17.12 5.71
C ALA A 104 -18.35 17.82 4.72
N ALA A 105 -18.16 17.27 3.51
CA ALA A 105 -17.35 17.89 2.47
C ALA A 105 -17.95 19.22 1.99
N VAL A 106 -19.28 19.26 1.77
CA VAL A 106 -20.00 20.48 1.38
C VAL A 106 -19.93 21.52 2.50
N ASP A 107 -20.21 21.12 3.75
CA ASP A 107 -20.15 22.01 4.92
C ASP A 107 -18.75 22.58 5.12
N THR A 108 -17.69 21.81 4.84
CA THR A 108 -16.30 22.30 4.94
C THR A 108 -16.01 23.41 3.93
N VAL A 109 -16.52 23.31 2.71
CA VAL A 109 -16.28 24.29 1.66
C VAL A 109 -17.15 25.53 1.87
N LEU A 110 -18.44 25.34 2.09
CA LEU A 110 -19.39 26.44 2.26
C LEU A 110 -19.27 27.10 3.62
N GLY A 111 -19.03 26.35 4.70
CA GLY A 111 -18.80 26.89 6.04
C GLY A 111 -17.65 27.88 6.07
N LYS A 112 -16.52 27.57 5.41
CA LYS A 112 -15.39 28.51 5.24
C LYS A 112 -15.76 29.79 4.48
N ALA A 113 -16.71 29.72 3.56
CA ALA A 113 -17.17 30.88 2.79
C ALA A 113 -18.20 31.74 3.55
N LEU A 114 -18.85 31.16 4.58
CA LEU A 114 -19.86 31.81 5.41
C LEU A 114 -19.30 32.37 6.72
N GLU A 115 -18.04 32.06 7.07
CA GLU A 115 -17.34 32.74 8.15
C GLU A 115 -17.31 34.25 7.85
N PRO A 116 -17.90 35.10 8.71
CA PRO A 116 -17.82 36.53 8.52
C PRO A 116 -16.34 36.93 8.48
N GLU A 117 -16.01 37.86 7.57
CA GLU A 117 -14.72 38.54 7.47
C GLU A 117 -14.44 39.24 8.81
N THR A 118 -13.98 38.49 9.80
CA THR A 118 -13.75 38.99 11.15
C THR A 118 -12.44 39.75 11.13
N ALA A 119 -12.59 41.07 11.02
CA ALA A 119 -11.68 42.07 11.53
C ALA A 119 -10.22 41.86 11.14
N GLN A 120 -9.91 42.19 9.89
CA GLN A 120 -8.56 42.68 9.59
C GLN A 120 -8.37 44.00 10.36
N GLU A 121 -7.75 43.91 11.53
CA GLU A 121 -7.35 45.03 12.38
C GLU A 121 -6.67 46.10 11.52
N ARG A 122 -7.35 47.23 11.34
CA ARG A 122 -6.71 48.45 10.85
C ARG A 122 -5.78 48.93 11.97
N PRO A 123 -4.46 49.08 11.75
CA PRO A 123 -3.59 49.63 12.78
C PRO A 123 -4.06 51.05 13.12
N SER A 124 -4.48 51.26 14.36
CA SER A 124 -4.81 52.57 14.90
C SER A 124 -3.61 53.50 14.73
N ALA A 125 -3.76 54.51 13.86
CA ALA A 125 -2.85 55.65 13.83
C ALA A 125 -3.14 56.50 15.08
N THR A 126 -2.23 56.42 16.05
CA THR A 126 -2.15 57.37 17.16
C THR A 126 -1.78 58.75 16.60
N VAL A 127 -2.63 59.75 16.85
CA VAL A 127 -2.30 61.18 16.79
C VAL A 127 -2.50 61.75 18.19
#